data_AF-A0A0G0ART6-F1
#
_entry.id   AF-A0A0G0ART6-F1
#
_cell.length_a   1.000
_cell.length_b   1.000
_cell.length_c   1.000
_cell.angle_alpha   90.00
_cell.angle_beta   90.00
_cell.angle_gamma   90.00
#
_symmetry.space_group_name_H-M   'P 1'
#
loop_
_entity.id
_entity.type
_entity.pdbx_description
1 polymer ?
#
loop_
_entity_poly.entity_id
_entity_poly.type
_entity_poly.pdbx_seq_one_letter_code
_entity_poly.pdbx_strand_id
1 'polypeptide(L)'
;MTVPFLHRQSRRRVLMKRAVLSVSDKTGLVEFAEGLVKLGFELVSTGGTAKALRDAGLTVIDVAEVTQFPECLDGRLKTLHPGVLGGILALPNADQQGQILNLGIKPVDLVVCNLYPFEAVVKCGGCTFEKAIENIDIGGPTMIRAAAKNWQGPLVVIDPIDYERVLNWMRHPEGVAASQRMVLVHKVFAFTARYDEGIFFYLESVT
;
A
#
# COMPACT_ATOMS: atom_id res chain seq x y z
N MET A 1 39.68 -6.60 -9.22
CA MET A 1 39.79 -5.40 -8.37
C MET A 1 38.60 -5.38 -7.43
N THR A 2 38.80 -5.82 -6.21
CA THR A 2 37.81 -5.91 -5.13
C THR A 2 37.74 -4.55 -4.43
N VAL A 3 36.54 -3.97 -4.32
CA VAL A 3 36.31 -2.74 -3.57
C VAL A 3 35.69 -3.11 -2.22
N PRO A 4 36.37 -2.90 -1.09
CA PRO A 4 35.80 -3.14 0.23
C PRO A 4 35.07 -1.88 0.69
N PHE A 5 33.76 -1.96 0.93
CA PHE A 5 33.04 -0.85 1.58
C PHE A 5 32.73 -1.18 3.04
N LEU A 6 33.58 -0.58 3.86
CA LEU A 6 33.49 -0.32 5.30
C LEU A 6 32.08 -0.32 5.87
N HIS A 7 31.88 -1.21 6.84
CA HIS A 7 30.89 -1.10 7.90
C HIS A 7 31.07 0.22 8.66
N ARG A 8 30.27 1.24 8.34
CA ARG A 8 30.01 2.35 9.24
C ARG A 8 28.59 2.19 9.77
N GLN A 9 28.46 1.48 10.88
CA GLN A 9 27.25 1.53 11.69
C GLN A 9 27.14 2.92 12.32
N SER A 10 26.53 3.84 11.57
CA SER A 10 25.86 5.01 12.14
C SER A 10 24.75 4.47 13.05
N ARG A 11 24.71 4.91 14.31
CA ARG A 11 23.59 4.65 15.22
C ARG A 11 22.34 5.31 14.66
N ARG A 12 21.71 4.69 13.67
CA ARG A 12 20.36 5.03 13.21
C ARG A 12 19.45 4.86 14.40
N ARG A 13 18.71 5.91 14.77
CA ARG A 13 17.38 5.71 15.36
C ARG A 13 16.67 4.73 14.42
N VAL A 14 16.49 3.49 14.85
CA VAL A 14 15.72 2.51 14.09
C VAL A 14 14.30 3.06 14.11
N LEU A 15 13.90 3.69 13.01
CA LEU A 15 12.52 4.09 12.82
C LEU A 15 11.67 2.81 12.87
N MET A 16 10.53 2.86 13.55
CA MET A 16 9.58 1.75 13.48
C MET A 16 9.18 1.53 12.02
N LYS A 17 9.04 0.27 11.62
CA LYS A 17 8.60 -0.07 10.27
C LYS A 17 7.17 0.42 10.08
N ARG A 18 6.79 0.83 8.88
CA ARG A 18 5.46 1.40 8.62
C ARG A 18 4.72 0.62 7.55
N ALA A 19 3.49 0.21 7.87
CA ALA A 19 2.57 -0.39 6.92
C ALA A 19 1.41 0.57 6.65
N VAL A 20 1.11 0.82 5.38
CA VAL A 20 -0.09 1.55 4.94
C VAL A 20 -1.11 0.53 4.45
N LEU A 21 -2.28 0.47 5.09
CA LEU A 21 -3.33 -0.50 4.80
C LEU A 21 -4.60 0.22 4.33
N SER A 22 -5.12 -0.16 3.16
CA SER A 22 -6.36 0.37 2.59
C SER A 22 -7.02 -0.71 1.74
N VAL A 23 -7.93 -1.49 2.32
CA VAL A 23 -8.51 -2.67 1.68
C VAL A 23 -10.03 -2.62 1.60
N SER A 24 -10.55 -3.02 0.45
CA SER A 24 -11.99 -3.23 0.23
C SER A 24 -12.42 -4.58 0.81
N ASP A 25 -11.73 -5.65 0.44
CA ASP A 25 -11.87 -6.98 1.03
C ASP A 25 -11.02 -7.09 2.30
N LYS A 26 -11.68 -7.41 3.42
CA LYS A 26 -11.07 -7.47 4.76
C LYS A 26 -10.77 -8.91 5.20
N THR A 27 -10.93 -9.89 4.31
CA THR A 27 -10.59 -11.29 4.56
C THR A 27 -9.15 -11.40 5.07
N GLY A 28 -8.96 -12.01 6.24
CA GLY A 28 -7.64 -12.23 6.86
C GLY A 28 -6.89 -10.96 7.29
N LEU A 29 -7.51 -9.77 7.21
CA LEU A 29 -6.83 -8.50 7.46
C LEU A 29 -6.33 -8.39 8.90
N VAL A 30 -7.14 -8.82 9.87
CA VAL A 30 -6.84 -8.66 11.30
C VAL A 30 -5.64 -9.53 11.67
N GLU A 31 -5.67 -10.82 11.30
CA GLU A 31 -4.61 -11.77 11.55
C GLU A 31 -3.30 -11.35 10.87
N PHE A 32 -3.40 -10.80 9.66
CA PHE A 32 -2.25 -10.24 8.97
C PHE A 32 -1.67 -9.04 9.71
N ALA A 33 -2.52 -8.08 10.11
CA ALA A 33 -2.11 -6.87 10.83
C ALA A 33 -1.49 -7.17 12.20
N GLU A 34 -2.04 -8.14 12.95
CA GLU A 34 -1.41 -8.65 14.17
C GLU A 34 0.00 -9.21 13.92
N GLY A 35 0.15 -9.96 12.82
CA GLY A 35 1.45 -10.45 12.37
C GLY A 35 2.44 -9.32 12.06
N LEU A 36 1.97 -8.23 11.45
CA LEU A 36 2.78 -7.04 11.18
C LEU A 36 3.20 -6.34 12.47
N VAL A 37 2.28 -6.16 13.42
CA VAL A 37 2.60 -5.55 14.73
C VAL A 37 3.67 -6.36 15.46
N LYS A 38 3.58 -7.70 15.45
CA LYS A 38 4.61 -8.60 16.02
C LYS A 38 5.98 -8.45 15.34
N LEU A 39 6.01 -8.03 14.07
CA LEU A 39 7.23 -7.73 13.32
C LEU A 39 7.73 -6.28 13.49
N GLY A 40 7.09 -5.50 14.37
CA GLY A 40 7.48 -4.14 14.71
C GLY A 40 6.96 -3.06 13.75
N PHE A 41 5.84 -3.33 13.06
CA PHE A 41 5.19 -2.34 12.21
C PHE A 41 4.22 -1.45 13.00
N GLU A 42 4.27 -0.14 12.75
CA GLU A 42 3.16 0.77 13.00
C GLU A 42 2.16 0.67 11.82
N LEU A 43 0.87 0.67 12.14
CA LEU A 43 -0.21 0.56 11.16
C LEU A 43 -0.76 1.96 10.84
N VAL A 44 -0.76 2.32 9.56
CA VAL A 44 -1.39 3.53 9.04
C VAL A 44 -2.57 3.12 8.17
N SER A 45 -3.75 3.67 8.42
CA SER A 45 -4.95 3.32 7.66
C SER A 45 -5.99 4.44 7.63
N THR A 46 -7.10 4.22 6.92
CA THR A 46 -8.21 5.17 6.83
C THR A 46 -9.55 4.43 6.64
N GLY A 47 -10.66 5.14 6.90
CA GLY A 47 -12.02 4.67 6.65
C GLY A 47 -12.34 3.31 7.27
N GLY A 48 -13.06 2.47 6.51
CA GLY A 48 -13.50 1.16 6.97
C GLY A 48 -12.36 0.18 7.30
N THR A 49 -11.16 0.38 6.74
CA THR A 49 -9.99 -0.45 7.09
C THR A 49 -9.51 -0.10 8.49
N ALA A 50 -9.32 1.19 8.78
CA ALA A 50 -8.92 1.65 10.10
C ALA A 50 -9.93 1.24 11.18
N LYS A 51 -11.24 1.35 10.88
CA LYS A 51 -12.30 0.89 11.79
C LYS A 51 -12.17 -0.59 12.11
N ALA A 52 -12.07 -1.46 11.08
CA ALA A 52 -11.98 -2.91 11.29
C ALA A 52 -10.78 -3.32 12.15
N LEU A 53 -9.63 -2.66 11.95
CA LEU A 53 -8.42 -2.89 12.74
C LEU A 53 -8.58 -2.42 14.20
N ARG A 54 -9.20 -1.26 14.42
CA ARG A 54 -9.47 -0.74 15.78
C ARG A 54 -10.49 -1.57 16.54
N ASP A 55 -11.53 -2.06 15.87
CA ASP A 55 -12.54 -2.94 16.46
C ASP A 55 -11.91 -4.26 16.95
N ALA A 56 -10.81 -4.70 16.31
CA ALA A 56 -9.99 -5.83 16.73
C ALA A 56 -8.95 -5.49 17.82
N GLY A 57 -8.94 -4.26 18.34
CA GLY A 57 -8.04 -3.82 19.40
C GLY A 57 -6.64 -3.40 18.94
N LEU A 58 -6.41 -3.21 17.64
CA LEU A 58 -5.12 -2.77 17.11
C LEU A 58 -4.98 -1.24 17.12
N THR A 59 -3.79 -0.77 17.48
CA THR A 59 -3.43 0.66 17.36
C THR A 59 -3.22 1.02 15.90
N VAL A 60 -3.96 2.02 15.42
CA VAL A 60 -3.92 2.49 14.03
C VAL A 60 -3.80 4.01 14.00
N ILE A 61 -2.79 4.48 13.26
CA ILE A 61 -2.58 5.89 12.93
C ILE A 61 -3.46 6.22 11.72
N ASP A 62 -4.24 7.29 11.79
CA ASP A 62 -5.05 7.71 10.64
C ASP A 62 -4.16 8.34 9.56
N VAL A 63 -4.48 8.08 8.28
CA VAL A 63 -3.80 8.75 7.16
C VAL A 63 -3.88 10.27 7.31
N ALA A 64 -5.00 10.82 7.78
CA ALA A 64 -5.17 12.26 8.02
C ALA A 64 -4.17 12.82 9.05
N GLU A 65 -3.78 12.02 10.06
CA GLU A 65 -2.73 12.39 11.01
C GLU A 65 -1.35 12.40 10.34
N VAL A 66 -1.09 11.46 9.43
CA VAL A 66 0.17 11.42 8.68
C VAL A 66 0.27 12.58 7.69
N THR A 67 -0.83 12.93 7.03
CA THR A 67 -0.84 13.96 5.99
C THR A 67 -1.03 15.37 6.53
N GLN A 68 -1.56 15.51 7.75
CA GLN A 68 -2.07 16.78 8.28
C GLN A 68 -3.09 17.43 7.34
N PHE A 69 -3.78 16.61 6.54
CA PHE A 69 -4.75 17.02 5.55
C PHE A 69 -6.09 16.34 5.84
N PRO A 70 -7.20 17.10 5.96
CA PRO A 70 -8.50 16.53 6.27
C PRO A 70 -9.02 15.68 5.11
N GLU A 71 -9.86 14.70 5.43
CA GLU A 71 -10.61 13.99 4.38
C GLU A 71 -11.58 14.96 3.68
N CYS A 72 -11.62 14.92 2.35
CA CYS A 72 -12.49 15.77 1.55
C CYS A 72 -12.99 15.05 0.28
N LEU A 73 -13.93 15.70 -0.42
CA LEU A 73 -14.52 15.21 -1.69
C LEU A 73 -15.13 13.80 -1.55
N ASP A 74 -15.90 13.59 -0.47
CA ASP A 74 -16.54 12.31 -0.13
C ASP A 74 -15.56 11.12 -0.11
N GLY A 75 -14.32 11.40 0.25
CA GLY A 75 -13.27 10.40 0.35
C GLY A 75 -12.57 10.06 -0.96
N ARG A 76 -12.79 10.83 -2.03
CA ARG A 76 -12.03 10.72 -3.28
C ARG A 76 -10.56 11.12 -3.09
N LEU A 77 -10.27 11.98 -2.12
CA LEU A 77 -8.93 12.47 -1.83
C LEU A 77 -8.50 12.11 -0.40
N LYS A 78 -7.94 10.90 -0.23
CA LYS A 78 -7.40 10.43 1.06
C LYS A 78 -5.88 10.23 1.02
N THR A 79 -5.41 9.42 0.07
CA THR A 79 -4.03 8.92 0.04
C THR A 79 -3.15 9.55 -1.04
N LEU A 80 -3.73 10.36 -1.93
CA LEU A 80 -3.02 11.10 -2.97
C LEU A 80 -2.33 12.34 -2.38
N HIS A 81 -1.39 12.12 -1.47
CA HIS A 81 -0.68 13.16 -0.74
C HIS A 81 0.83 12.87 -0.72
N PRO A 82 1.71 13.89 -0.83
CA PRO A 82 3.17 13.71 -0.75
C PRO A 82 3.62 13.02 0.54
N GLY A 83 2.93 13.26 1.66
CA GLY A 83 3.23 12.59 2.94
C GLY A 83 3.02 11.08 2.95
N VAL A 84 2.24 10.54 2.01
CA VAL A 84 2.07 9.09 1.81
C VAL A 84 2.93 8.62 0.65
N LEU A 85 2.77 9.23 -0.53
CA LEU A 85 3.47 8.81 -1.75
C LEU A 85 4.97 9.04 -1.69
N GLY A 86 5.44 10.09 -1.00
CA GLY A 86 6.87 10.33 -0.77
C GLY A 86 7.50 9.23 0.09
N GLY A 87 6.79 8.76 1.11
CA GLY A 87 7.23 7.62 1.92
C GLY A 87 7.29 6.31 1.15
N ILE A 88 6.42 6.14 0.13
CA ILE A 88 6.39 4.97 -0.75
C ILE A 88 7.46 5.04 -1.85
N LEU A 89 7.66 6.22 -2.45
CA LEU A 89 8.48 6.39 -3.67
C LEU A 89 9.95 6.71 -3.41
N ALA A 90 10.30 7.19 -2.22
CA ALA A 90 11.69 7.48 -1.89
C ALA A 90 12.54 6.23 -2.05
N LEU A 91 13.57 6.30 -2.88
CA LEU A 91 14.52 5.22 -3.06
C LEU A 91 15.22 4.93 -1.72
N PRO A 92 15.62 3.67 -1.46
CA PRO A 92 16.30 3.29 -0.23
C PRO A 92 17.79 3.72 -0.21
N ASN A 93 18.09 4.93 -0.70
CA ASN A 93 19.43 5.55 -0.66
C ASN A 93 19.46 6.73 0.31
N ALA A 94 20.66 7.08 0.80
CA ALA A 94 20.80 8.07 1.87
C ALA A 94 20.27 9.46 1.49
N ASP A 95 20.40 9.86 0.22
CA ASP A 95 19.99 11.17 -0.27
C ASP A 95 18.46 11.32 -0.23
N GLN A 96 17.73 10.45 -0.91
CA GLN A 96 16.27 10.54 -0.96
C GLN A 96 15.61 10.27 0.39
N GLN A 97 16.17 9.34 1.19
CA GLN A 97 15.69 9.13 2.56
C GLN A 97 15.90 10.37 3.43
N GLY A 98 17.03 11.08 3.26
CA GLY A 98 17.25 12.36 3.93
C GLY A 98 16.25 13.44 3.51
N GLN A 99 15.94 13.54 2.21
CA GLN A 99 14.98 14.50 1.67
C GLN A 99 13.59 14.32 2.28
N ILE A 100 13.04 13.09 2.31
CA ILE A 100 11.71 12.86 2.87
C ILE A 100 11.68 13.10 4.38
N LEU A 101 12.73 12.72 5.11
CA LEU A 101 12.79 12.94 6.57
C LEU A 101 12.87 14.43 6.92
N ASN A 102 13.59 15.23 6.13
CA ASN A 102 13.64 16.70 6.30
C ASN A 102 12.28 17.36 6.06
N LEU A 103 11.41 16.73 5.25
CA LEU A 103 10.02 17.15 5.02
C LEU A 103 9.05 16.58 6.06
N GLY A 104 9.53 15.86 7.09
CA GLY A 104 8.68 15.21 8.09
C GLY A 104 7.97 13.95 7.58
N ILE A 105 8.34 13.44 6.42
CA ILE A 105 7.74 12.27 5.79
C ILE A 105 8.51 11.02 6.23
N LYS A 106 7.81 10.06 6.86
CA LYS A 106 8.43 8.78 7.23
C LYS A 106 8.39 7.81 6.05
N PRO A 107 9.43 6.95 5.87
CA PRO A 107 9.41 5.88 4.89
C PRO A 107 8.25 4.90 5.13
N VAL A 108 7.80 4.25 4.06
CA VAL A 108 6.82 3.15 4.11
C VAL A 108 7.53 1.86 3.71
N ASP A 109 7.34 0.82 4.52
CA ASP A 109 7.98 -0.50 4.32
C ASP A 109 7.02 -1.52 3.70
N LEU A 110 5.71 -1.30 3.84
CA LEU A 110 4.67 -2.18 3.31
C LEU A 110 3.44 -1.38 2.89
N VAL A 111 2.91 -1.68 1.70
CA VAL A 111 1.61 -1.23 1.23
C VAL A 111 0.69 -2.43 1.09
N VAL A 112 -0.47 -2.39 1.74
CA VAL A 112 -1.51 -3.42 1.68
C VAL A 112 -2.76 -2.78 1.10
N CYS A 113 -3.09 -3.10 -0.14
CA CYS A 113 -4.20 -2.45 -0.83
C CYS A 113 -4.84 -3.40 -1.84
N ASN A 114 -6.09 -3.75 -1.62
CA ASN A 114 -6.91 -4.47 -2.59
C ASN A 114 -8.07 -3.56 -3.01
N LEU A 115 -8.36 -3.54 -4.30
CA LEU A 115 -9.46 -2.76 -4.86
C LEU A 115 -10.70 -3.64 -4.92
N TYR A 116 -11.86 -3.03 -4.72
CA TYR A 116 -13.08 -3.72 -5.09
C TYR A 116 -13.08 -3.90 -6.62
N PRO A 117 -13.36 -5.11 -7.15
CA PRO A 117 -13.32 -5.33 -8.60
C PRO A 117 -14.35 -4.44 -9.28
N PHE A 118 -13.89 -3.52 -10.12
CA PHE A 118 -14.76 -2.62 -10.87
C PHE A 118 -15.76 -3.43 -11.72
N GLU A 119 -15.33 -4.56 -12.28
CA GLU A 119 -16.18 -5.47 -13.03
C GLU A 119 -17.35 -6.02 -12.20
N ALA A 120 -17.16 -6.20 -10.88
CA ALA A 120 -18.24 -6.63 -10.01
C ALA A 120 -19.31 -5.53 -9.84
N VAL A 121 -18.90 -4.25 -9.80
CA VAL A 121 -19.82 -3.12 -9.68
C VAL A 121 -20.72 -3.02 -10.91
N VAL A 122 -20.13 -3.09 -12.10
CA VAL A 122 -20.87 -2.89 -13.37
C VAL A 122 -21.68 -4.12 -13.78
N LYS A 123 -21.35 -5.32 -13.28
CA LYS A 123 -22.14 -6.55 -13.51
C LYS A 123 -23.35 -6.68 -12.58
N CYS A 124 -23.40 -5.94 -11.47
CA CYS A 124 -24.61 -5.87 -10.66
C CYS A 124 -25.71 -5.18 -11.47
N GLY A 125 -26.77 -5.93 -11.82
CA GLY A 125 -27.92 -5.38 -12.55
C GLY A 125 -28.41 -4.07 -11.91
N GLY A 126 -28.60 -3.03 -12.73
CA GLY A 126 -29.01 -1.70 -12.26
C GLY A 126 -27.87 -0.76 -11.88
N CYS A 127 -26.62 -1.03 -12.26
CA CYS A 127 -25.54 -0.04 -12.15
C CYS A 127 -25.77 1.11 -13.14
N THR A 128 -25.97 2.33 -12.63
CA THR A 128 -26.05 3.54 -13.47
C THR A 128 -24.66 4.01 -13.88
N PHE A 129 -24.59 4.87 -14.90
CA PHE A 129 -23.34 5.49 -15.34
C PHE A 129 -22.64 6.23 -14.19
N GLU A 130 -23.40 7.05 -13.45
CA GLU A 130 -22.89 7.82 -12.32
C GLU A 130 -22.31 6.90 -11.26
N LYS A 131 -23.02 5.81 -10.94
CA LYS A 131 -22.55 4.82 -9.95
C LYS A 131 -21.26 4.16 -10.42
N ALA A 132 -21.14 3.81 -11.69
CA ALA A 132 -19.91 3.25 -12.22
C ALA A 132 -18.76 4.25 -12.12
N ILE A 133 -18.94 5.50 -12.55
CA ILE A 133 -17.92 6.55 -12.48
C ILE A 133 -17.46 6.82 -11.03
N GLU A 134 -18.38 6.87 -10.06
CA GLU A 134 -18.03 7.05 -8.65
C GLU A 134 -17.20 5.89 -8.06
N ASN A 135 -17.31 4.69 -8.64
CA ASN A 135 -16.58 3.50 -8.18
C ASN A 135 -15.22 3.32 -8.86
N ILE A 136 -14.81 4.23 -9.74
CA ILE A 136 -13.45 4.23 -10.30
C ILE A 136 -12.47 4.71 -9.23
N ASP A 137 -11.77 3.78 -8.59
CA ASP A 137 -10.69 4.10 -7.65
C ASP A 137 -9.49 4.74 -8.36
N ILE A 138 -8.99 5.84 -7.79
CA ILE A 138 -7.78 6.55 -8.22
C ILE A 138 -6.64 6.33 -7.22
N GLY A 139 -6.94 6.38 -5.92
CA GLY A 139 -5.95 6.31 -4.85
C GLY A 139 -5.32 4.93 -4.74
N GLY A 140 -6.12 3.88 -4.78
CA GLY A 140 -5.68 2.49 -4.71
C GLY A 140 -4.69 2.12 -5.81
N PRO A 141 -5.04 2.23 -7.10
CA PRO A 141 -4.11 2.02 -8.21
C PRO A 141 -2.83 2.85 -8.10
N THR A 142 -2.93 4.11 -7.67
CA THR A 142 -1.77 5.00 -7.52
C THR A 142 -0.79 4.47 -6.47
N MET A 143 -1.29 4.10 -5.28
CA MET A 143 -0.46 3.57 -4.19
C MET A 143 0.23 2.26 -4.57
N ILE A 144 -0.51 1.30 -5.14
CA ILE A 144 0.07 -0.01 -5.48
C ILE A 144 1.10 0.10 -6.60
N ARG A 145 0.84 0.94 -7.62
CA ARG A 145 1.81 1.20 -8.70
C ARG A 145 3.06 1.92 -8.19
N ALA A 146 2.91 2.87 -7.28
CA ALA A 146 4.03 3.56 -6.65
C ALA A 146 4.92 2.58 -5.87
N ALA A 147 4.33 1.70 -5.06
CA ALA A 147 5.06 0.69 -4.32
C ALA A 147 5.73 -0.35 -5.23
N ALA A 148 5.01 -0.84 -6.25
CA ALA A 148 5.55 -1.78 -7.22
C ALA A 148 6.69 -1.19 -8.07
N LYS A 149 6.60 0.10 -8.44
CA LYS A 149 7.70 0.84 -9.11
C LYS A 149 8.95 0.88 -8.23
N ASN A 150 8.78 1.17 -6.93
CA ASN A 150 9.88 1.23 -5.97
C ASN A 150 10.16 -0.15 -5.33
N TRP A 151 10.29 -1.20 -6.15
CA TRP A 151 10.38 -2.60 -5.69
C TRP A 151 11.50 -2.90 -4.69
N GLN A 152 12.56 -2.08 -4.67
CA GLN A 152 13.67 -2.17 -3.73
C GLN A 152 13.35 -1.58 -2.35
N GLY A 153 12.32 -0.75 -2.24
CA GLY A 153 11.80 -0.16 -1.01
C GLY A 153 10.66 -1.00 -0.43
N PRO A 154 9.41 -0.48 -0.41
CA PRO A 154 8.28 -1.16 0.21
C PRO A 154 7.93 -2.48 -0.47
N LEU A 155 7.43 -3.43 0.33
CA LEU A 155 6.64 -4.54 -0.20
C LEU A 155 5.24 -4.04 -0.56
N VAL A 156 4.58 -4.71 -1.51
CA VAL A 156 3.21 -4.40 -1.92
C VAL A 156 2.38 -5.68 -1.94
N VAL A 157 1.23 -5.67 -1.28
CA VAL A 157 0.34 -6.83 -1.18
C VAL A 157 -1.07 -6.42 -1.56
N ILE A 158 -1.62 -7.08 -2.58
CA ILE A 158 -2.91 -6.71 -3.17
C ILE A 158 -3.98 -7.79 -3.07
N ASP A 159 -3.67 -8.90 -2.41
CA ASP A 159 -4.55 -10.07 -2.32
C ASP A 159 -4.38 -10.75 -0.96
N PRO A 160 -5.48 -11.00 -0.22
CA PRO A 160 -5.44 -11.72 1.04
C PRO A 160 -4.74 -13.07 1.01
N ILE A 161 -4.77 -13.78 -0.14
CA ILE A 161 -4.11 -15.09 -0.26
C ILE A 161 -2.59 -15.02 -0.03
N ASP A 162 -2.00 -13.83 -0.17
CA ASP A 162 -0.56 -13.61 0.00
C ASP A 162 -0.17 -13.26 1.44
N TYR A 163 -1.11 -12.98 2.33
CA TYR A 163 -0.84 -12.44 3.69
C TYR A 163 0.09 -13.34 4.50
N GLU A 164 -0.26 -14.62 4.65
CA GLU A 164 0.54 -15.56 5.44
C GLU A 164 1.93 -15.77 4.81
N ARG A 165 1.97 -15.94 3.49
CA ARG A 165 3.21 -16.12 2.74
C ARG A 165 4.16 -14.94 2.91
N VAL A 166 3.64 -13.72 2.84
CA VAL A 166 4.42 -12.48 3.00
C VAL A 166 4.92 -12.32 4.43
N LEU A 167 4.13 -12.64 5.45
CA LEU A 167 4.61 -12.69 6.85
C LEU A 167 5.78 -13.67 7.00
N ASN A 168 5.67 -14.85 6.40
CA ASN A 168 6.74 -15.85 6.45
C ASN A 168 8.02 -15.38 5.76
N TRP A 169 7.90 -14.69 4.62
CA TRP A 169 9.07 -14.06 3.98
C TRP A 169 9.71 -12.99 4.86
N MET A 170 8.91 -12.14 5.51
CA MET A 170 9.43 -11.07 6.39
C MET A 170 10.07 -11.60 7.68
N ARG A 171 9.73 -12.81 8.11
CA ARG A 171 10.36 -13.50 9.26
C ARG A 171 11.69 -14.15 8.90
N HIS A 172 11.98 -14.34 7.61
CA HIS A 172 13.21 -14.99 7.19
C HIS A 172 14.43 -14.13 7.61
N PRO A 173 15.50 -14.71 8.17
CA PRO A 173 16.66 -13.95 8.67
C PRO A 173 17.34 -13.09 7.61
N GLU A 174 17.35 -13.56 6.35
CA GLU A 174 17.92 -12.83 5.21
C GLU A 174 16.97 -11.77 4.62
N GLY A 175 15.76 -11.64 5.20
CA GLY A 175 14.69 -10.80 4.69
C GLY A 175 14.00 -11.38 3.45
N VAL A 176 13.24 -10.52 2.77
CA VAL A 176 12.48 -10.90 1.56
C VAL A 176 13.37 -10.84 0.33
N ALA A 177 13.53 -11.97 -0.34
CA ALA A 177 14.37 -12.12 -1.52
C ALA A 177 13.86 -11.28 -2.71
N ALA A 178 14.77 -10.91 -3.61
CA ALA A 178 14.43 -10.15 -4.82
C ALA A 178 13.39 -10.88 -5.69
N SER A 179 13.50 -12.20 -5.83
CA SER A 179 12.52 -13.02 -6.58
C SER A 179 11.11 -12.96 -5.96
N GLN A 180 11.00 -12.97 -4.63
CA GLN A 180 9.73 -12.85 -3.91
C GLN A 180 9.11 -11.46 -4.09
N ARG A 181 9.92 -10.40 -4.05
CA ARG A 181 9.49 -9.03 -4.36
C ARG A 181 8.94 -8.94 -5.78
N MET A 182 9.63 -9.53 -6.75
CA MET A 182 9.19 -9.53 -8.14
C MET A 182 7.84 -10.22 -8.32
N VAL A 183 7.55 -11.32 -7.62
CA VAL A 183 6.22 -11.96 -7.65
C VAL A 183 5.11 -10.97 -7.32
N LEU A 184 5.30 -10.15 -6.28
CA LEU A 184 4.33 -9.13 -5.86
C LEU A 184 4.21 -7.99 -6.89
N VAL A 185 5.33 -7.51 -7.42
CA VAL A 185 5.37 -6.46 -8.46
C VAL A 185 4.63 -6.90 -9.71
N HIS A 186 4.88 -8.12 -10.20
CA HIS A 186 4.18 -8.68 -11.35
C HIS A 186 2.67 -8.75 -11.10
N LYS A 187 2.26 -9.19 -9.91
CA LYS A 187 0.85 -9.27 -9.53
C LYS A 187 0.18 -7.89 -9.58
N VAL A 188 0.84 -6.84 -9.06
CA VAL A 188 0.32 -5.47 -9.10
C VAL A 188 0.07 -5.00 -10.53
N PHE A 189 1.09 -5.07 -11.40
CA PHE A 189 0.94 -4.54 -12.76
C PHE A 189 -0.05 -5.34 -13.60
N ALA A 190 -0.10 -6.67 -13.41
CA ALA A 190 -1.13 -7.50 -14.04
C ALA A 190 -2.55 -7.13 -13.57
N PHE A 191 -2.71 -6.87 -12.26
CA PHE A 191 -3.98 -6.46 -11.70
C PHE A 191 -4.43 -5.09 -12.20
N THR A 192 -3.55 -4.07 -12.20
CA THR A 192 -3.92 -2.73 -12.67
C THR A 192 -4.22 -2.69 -14.16
N ALA A 193 -3.53 -3.50 -14.97
CA ALA A 193 -3.85 -3.60 -16.40
C ALA A 193 -5.28 -4.13 -16.62
N ARG A 194 -5.67 -5.17 -15.89
CA ARG A 194 -7.04 -5.72 -15.94
C ARG A 194 -8.09 -4.74 -15.40
N TYR A 195 -7.75 -4.03 -14.32
CA TYR A 195 -8.63 -3.03 -13.73
C TYR A 195 -8.95 -1.90 -14.73
N ASP A 196 -7.93 -1.35 -15.39
CA ASP A 196 -8.11 -0.31 -16.40
C ASP A 196 -8.81 -0.84 -17.67
N GLU A 197 -8.55 -2.08 -18.06
CA GLU A 197 -9.27 -2.77 -19.16
C GLU A 197 -10.78 -2.89 -18.85
N GLY A 198 -11.15 -3.25 -17.62
CA GLY A 198 -12.54 -3.31 -17.19
C GLY A 198 -13.25 -1.97 -17.25
N ILE A 199 -12.56 -0.88 -16.90
CA ILE A 199 -13.07 0.49 -17.03
C ILE A 199 -13.27 0.85 -18.50
N PHE A 200 -12.26 0.58 -19.34
CA PHE A 200 -12.31 0.86 -20.78
C PHE A 200 -13.52 0.19 -21.44
N PHE A 201 -13.70 -1.13 -21.26
CA PHE A 201 -14.80 -1.85 -21.88
C PHE A 201 -16.16 -1.43 -21.36
N TYR A 202 -16.27 -1.05 -20.09
CA TYR A 202 -17.51 -0.48 -19.57
C TYR A 202 -17.84 0.83 -20.28
N LEU A 203 -16.88 1.76 -20.37
CA LEU A 203 -17.08 3.05 -21.04
C LEU A 203 -17.45 2.86 -22.50
N GLU A 204 -16.75 1.98 -23.22
CA GLU A 204 -17.08 1.63 -24.61
C GLU A 204 -18.51 1.08 -24.74
N SER A 205 -19.00 0.29 -23.78
CA SER A 205 -20.34 -0.30 -23.84
C SER A 205 -21.49 0.70 -23.60
N VAL A 206 -21.18 1.89 -23.09
CA VAL A 206 -22.18 2.93 -22.75
C VAL A 206 -22.03 4.22 -23.57
N THR A 207 -21.02 4.29 -24.45
CA THR A 207 -20.81 5.36 -25.44
C THR A 207 -21.25 4.93 -26.83
#